data_AF-A0AAD7G4W4-F1
#
_entry.id   AF-A0AAD7G4W4-F1
#
_cell.length_a   1.000
_cell.length_b   1.000
_cell.length_c   1.000
_cell.angle_alpha   90.00
_cell.angle_beta   90.00
_cell.angle_gamma   90.00
#
_symmetry.space_group_name_H-M   'P 1'
#
loop_
_entity.id
_entity.type
_entity.pdbx_description
1 polymer ?
#
loop_
_entity_poly.entity_id
_entity_poly.type
_entity_poly.pdbx_seq_one_letter_code
_entity_poly.pdbx_strand_id
1 'polypeptide(L)'
;MNVAAQQYATAIMNELRGWAHEWLAALRASREQQRMLGLPAPHPNHPLPPGFPFGDFDLGRGFEWLHIYGAEQIRHVYAVAFVFHGRVNGPGSSVAWKLLADGSIELGVFEIAGAICDDAARPFAIDTDLILEAMLASLSARAPIRLASRHGVVPNAQPGAPPHAVQVYELRPPGGAVIRQVGLR
;
A
#
# COMPACT_ATOMS: atom_id res chain seq x y z
N MET A 1 17.76 5.13 28.10
CA MET A 1 16.79 4.18 27.52
C MET A 1 17.50 2.83 27.42
N ASN A 2 16.89 1.74 27.92
CA ASN A 2 17.56 0.43 28.08
C ASN A 2 17.69 -0.30 26.73
N VAL A 3 18.90 -0.69 26.35
CA VAL A 3 19.21 -1.38 25.07
C VAL A 3 18.38 -2.68 24.92
N ALA A 4 18.15 -3.40 26.01
CA ALA A 4 17.35 -4.63 26.01
C ALA A 4 15.88 -4.37 25.65
N ALA A 5 15.29 -3.28 26.16
CA ALA A 5 13.91 -2.90 25.85
C ALA A 5 13.75 -2.51 24.36
N GLN A 6 14.77 -1.87 23.79
CA GLN A 6 14.76 -1.47 22.38
C GLN A 6 14.91 -2.69 21.45
N GLN A 7 15.76 -3.65 21.81
CA GLN A 7 15.91 -4.91 21.07
C GLN A 7 14.61 -5.73 21.10
N TYR A 8 13.96 -5.80 22.25
CA TYR A 8 12.69 -6.50 22.41
C TYR A 8 11.55 -5.86 21.59
N ALA A 9 11.40 -4.53 21.66
CA ALA A 9 10.44 -3.80 20.84
C ALA A 9 10.69 -4.02 19.34
N THR A 10 11.96 -4.06 18.91
CA THR A 10 12.32 -4.32 17.51
C THR A 10 11.93 -5.74 17.08
N ALA A 11 12.11 -6.74 17.94
CA ALA A 11 11.73 -8.12 17.66
C ALA A 11 10.21 -8.26 17.47
N ILE A 12 9.43 -7.72 18.41
CA ILE A 12 7.96 -7.69 18.33
C ILE A 12 7.48 -7.03 17.04
N MET A 13 8.06 -5.87 16.70
CA MET A 13 7.69 -5.15 15.48
C MET A 13 8.03 -5.92 14.21
N ASN A 14 9.11 -6.71 14.20
CA ASN A 14 9.46 -7.56 13.07
C ASN A 14 8.47 -8.72 12.92
N GLU A 15 8.13 -9.39 14.02
CA GLU A 15 7.13 -10.48 14.01
C GLU A 15 5.77 -9.97 13.54
N LEU A 16 5.31 -8.85 14.10
CA LEU A 16 4.02 -8.26 13.73
C LEU A 16 3.97 -7.85 12.25
N ARG A 17 5.05 -7.29 11.70
CA ARG A 17 5.17 -7.02 10.26
C ARG A 17 5.12 -8.29 9.42
N GLY A 18 5.74 -9.38 9.89
CA GLY A 18 5.71 -10.68 9.22
C GLY A 18 4.28 -11.22 9.10
N TRP A 19 3.53 -11.27 10.20
CA TRP A 19 2.15 -11.73 10.15
C TRP A 19 1.23 -10.78 9.38
N ALA A 20 1.44 -9.47 9.50
CA ALA A 20 0.69 -8.50 8.72
C ALA A 20 0.94 -8.68 7.21
N HIS A 21 2.17 -9.03 6.82
CA HIS A 21 2.52 -9.35 5.44
C HIS A 21 1.78 -10.61 4.96
N GLU A 22 1.82 -11.69 5.74
CA GLU A 22 1.12 -12.94 5.40
C GLU A 22 -0.40 -12.74 5.28
N TRP A 23 -0.99 -11.99 6.21
CA TRP A 23 -2.42 -11.66 6.18
C TRP A 23 -2.79 -10.88 4.92
N LEU A 24 -2.03 -9.84 4.55
CA LEU A 24 -2.28 -9.08 3.31
C LEU A 24 -2.07 -9.93 2.06
N ALA A 25 -1.08 -10.83 2.05
CA ALA A 25 -0.86 -11.75 0.94
C ALA A 25 -2.04 -12.70 0.76
N ALA A 26 -2.61 -13.22 1.85
CA ALA A 26 -3.81 -14.05 1.82
C ALA A 26 -5.05 -13.27 1.30
N LEU A 27 -5.22 -12.01 1.71
CA LEU A 27 -6.27 -11.14 1.16
C LEU A 27 -6.12 -10.94 -0.35
N ARG A 28 -4.89 -10.72 -0.83
CA ARG A 28 -4.59 -10.59 -2.27
C ARG A 28 -4.91 -11.86 -3.03
N ALA A 29 -4.53 -13.02 -2.50
CA ALA A 29 -4.84 -14.31 -3.12
C ALA A 29 -6.36 -14.55 -3.23
N SER A 30 -7.11 -14.21 -2.17
CA SER A 30 -8.58 -14.26 -2.19
C SER A 30 -9.19 -13.35 -3.26
N ARG A 31 -8.64 -12.15 -3.44
CA ARG A 31 -9.09 -11.21 -4.49
C ARG A 31 -8.80 -11.72 -5.89
N GLU A 32 -7.62 -12.28 -6.13
CA GLU A 32 -7.30 -12.87 -7.44
C GLU A 32 -8.25 -14.04 -7.75
N GLN A 33 -8.54 -14.89 -6.76
CA GLN A 33 -9.51 -15.97 -6.92
C GLN A 33 -10.91 -15.44 -7.25
N GLN A 34 -11.37 -14.38 -6.57
CA GLN A 34 -12.64 -13.72 -6.90
C GLN A 34 -12.67 -13.18 -8.34
N ARG A 35 -11.55 -12.61 -8.81
CA ARG A 35 -11.41 -12.10 -10.17
C ARG A 35 -11.46 -13.22 -11.22
N MET A 36 -10.80 -14.35 -10.97
CA MET A 36 -10.88 -15.54 -11.81
C MET A 36 -12.32 -16.06 -11.95
N LEU A 37 -13.15 -15.83 -10.94
CA LEU A 37 -14.59 -16.15 -10.93
C LEU A 37 -15.47 -15.07 -11.59
N GLY A 38 -14.88 -14.01 -12.17
CA GLY A 38 -15.60 -13.00 -12.94
C GLY A 38 -16.26 -11.89 -12.12
N LEU A 39 -15.85 -11.67 -10.87
CA LEU A 39 -16.34 -10.56 -10.04
C LEU A 39 -15.80 -9.20 -10.54
N PRO A 40 -16.53 -8.08 -10.29
CA PRO A 40 -16.36 -6.83 -11.03
C PRO A 40 -14.95 -6.22 -10.98
N ALA A 41 -14.62 -5.55 -12.09
CA ALA A 41 -13.36 -4.90 -12.41
C ALA A 41 -13.09 -3.63 -11.55
N PRO A 42 -11.87 -3.05 -11.60
CA PRO A 42 -11.43 -1.86 -10.85
C PRO A 42 -12.44 -0.71 -10.79
N HIS A 43 -12.40 0.06 -9.70
CA HIS A 43 -13.13 1.34 -9.63
C HIS A 43 -12.49 2.34 -10.60
N PRO A 44 -13.20 2.78 -11.65
CA PRO A 44 -12.54 3.43 -12.76
C PRO A 44 -12.21 4.92 -12.51
N ASN A 45 -12.75 5.57 -11.48
CA ASN A 45 -12.69 7.04 -11.37
C ASN A 45 -12.50 7.58 -9.93
N HIS A 46 -11.89 8.76 -9.87
CA HIS A 46 -11.81 9.65 -8.70
C HIS A 46 -13.11 10.49 -8.58
N PRO A 47 -13.56 10.89 -7.37
CA PRO A 47 -12.98 10.60 -6.05
C PRO A 47 -13.22 9.16 -5.59
N LEU A 48 -12.24 8.62 -4.86
CA LEU A 48 -12.39 7.31 -4.21
C LEU A 48 -13.43 7.44 -3.08
N PRO A 49 -14.43 6.55 -3.01
CA PRO A 49 -15.43 6.63 -1.95
C PRO A 49 -14.81 6.34 -0.58
N PRO A 50 -15.44 6.83 0.52
CA PRO A 50 -15.11 6.37 1.86
C PRO A 50 -15.10 4.83 1.92
N GLY A 51 -14.11 4.25 2.61
CA GLY A 51 -13.93 2.79 2.70
C GLY A 51 -13.24 2.13 1.50
N PHE A 52 -13.04 2.81 0.36
CA PHE A 52 -12.28 2.24 -0.76
C PHE A 52 -10.86 1.80 -0.33
N PRO A 53 -10.33 0.64 -0.80
CA PRO A 53 -10.87 -0.23 -1.85
C PRO A 53 -11.72 -1.41 -1.35
N PHE A 54 -12.06 -1.44 -0.06
CA PHE A 54 -12.75 -2.57 0.56
C PHE A 54 -14.11 -2.19 1.18
N GLY A 55 -14.60 -0.96 0.99
CA GLY A 55 -15.89 -0.50 1.49
C GLY A 55 -16.01 -0.59 3.02
N ASP A 56 -17.14 -1.13 3.48
CA ASP A 56 -17.52 -1.23 4.90
C ASP A 56 -17.05 -2.53 5.59
N PHE A 57 -16.21 -3.33 4.92
CA PHE A 57 -15.64 -4.51 5.56
C PHE A 57 -14.59 -4.10 6.59
N ASP A 58 -14.65 -4.70 7.78
CA ASP A 58 -13.63 -4.51 8.80
C ASP A 58 -12.32 -5.18 8.36
N LEU A 59 -11.33 -4.36 7.99
CA LEU A 59 -9.98 -4.82 7.66
C LEU A 59 -9.10 -4.83 8.90
N GLY A 60 -9.63 -5.42 9.96
CA GLY A 60 -8.94 -5.64 11.23
C GLY A 60 -8.57 -7.10 11.40
N ARG A 61 -7.42 -7.36 12.00
CA ARG A 61 -7.05 -8.70 12.48
C ARG A 61 -6.32 -8.61 13.82
N GLY A 62 -6.80 -9.40 14.78
CA GLY A 62 -6.10 -9.64 16.03
C GLY A 62 -4.93 -10.62 15.82
N PHE A 63 -3.77 -10.27 16.37
CA PHE A 63 -2.58 -11.11 16.41
C PHE A 63 -2.24 -11.37 17.87
N GLU A 64 -2.19 -12.64 18.24
CA GLU A 64 -1.85 -13.09 19.58
C GLU A 64 -0.77 -14.16 19.51
N TRP A 65 0.23 -14.03 20.38
CA TRP A 65 1.27 -15.04 20.54
C TRP A 65 1.89 -14.99 21.93
N LEU A 66 2.77 -15.94 22.22
CA LEU A 66 3.41 -16.11 23.50
C LEU A 66 4.92 -16.30 23.32
N HIS A 67 5.73 -15.49 24.00
CA HIS A 67 7.18 -15.67 24.09
C HIS A 67 7.52 -16.38 25.40
N ILE A 68 8.35 -17.43 25.30
CA ILE A 68 8.81 -18.22 26.45
C ILE A 68 10.28 -17.92 26.71
N TYR A 69 10.58 -17.41 27.90
CA TYR A 69 11.94 -17.11 28.38
C TYR A 69 12.27 -17.97 29.59
N GLY A 70 12.81 -19.17 29.36
CA GLY A 70 13.07 -20.13 30.42
C GLY A 70 11.76 -20.55 31.10
N ALA A 71 11.54 -20.09 32.34
CA ALA A 71 10.31 -20.33 33.09
C ALA A 71 9.25 -19.21 32.93
N GLU A 72 9.62 -18.06 32.36
CA GLU A 72 8.70 -16.93 32.16
C GLU A 72 7.96 -17.04 30.83
N GLN A 73 6.70 -16.60 30.83
CA GLN A 73 5.86 -16.52 29.64
C GLN A 73 5.30 -15.12 29.50
N ILE A 74 5.50 -14.51 28.34
CA ILE A 74 4.99 -13.18 28.01
C ILE A 74 3.98 -13.33 26.87
N ARG A 75 2.73 -12.98 27.14
CA ARG A 75 1.65 -12.96 26.14
C ARG A 75 1.60 -11.61 25.46
N HIS A 76 1.55 -11.62 24.13
CA HIS A 76 1.42 -10.45 23.27
C HIS A 76 0.09 -10.48 22.55
N VAL A 77 -0.61 -9.36 22.55
CA VAL A 77 -1.89 -9.19 21.86
C VAL A 77 -1.87 -7.83 21.17
N TYR A 78 -2.09 -7.84 19.86
CA TYR A 78 -2.12 -6.65 19.02
C TYR A 78 -3.32 -6.70 18.08
N ALA A 79 -3.90 -5.54 17.79
CA ALA A 79 -4.85 -5.38 16.70
C ALA A 79 -4.17 -4.66 15.53
N VAL A 80 -4.20 -5.25 14.33
CA VAL A 80 -3.71 -4.58 13.12
C VAL A 80 -4.90 -4.23 12.23
N ALA A 81 -4.96 -2.98 11.78
CA ALA A 81 -6.01 -2.48 10.91
C ALA A 81 -5.44 -1.82 9.66
N PHE A 82 -6.10 -2.01 8.53
CA PHE A 82 -5.82 -1.29 7.28
C PHE A 82 -6.79 -0.13 7.13
N VAL A 83 -6.29 1.10 7.15
CA VAL A 83 -7.10 2.32 7.27
C VAL A 83 -6.85 3.26 6.09
N PHE A 84 -7.94 3.77 5.51
CA PHE A 84 -7.90 4.83 4.52
C PHE A 84 -7.92 6.20 5.20
N HIS A 85 -6.94 7.07 4.88
CA HIS A 85 -6.82 8.40 5.48
C HIS A 85 -7.32 9.54 4.58
N GLY A 86 -7.75 9.25 3.34
CA GLY A 86 -8.26 10.28 2.43
C GLY A 86 -7.28 11.43 2.19
N ARG A 87 -7.80 12.61 1.85
CA ARG A 87 -7.02 13.86 1.74
C ARG A 87 -7.17 14.67 3.01
N VAL A 88 -6.05 15.04 3.63
CA VAL A 88 -6.07 15.84 4.87
C VAL A 88 -6.00 17.35 4.61
N ASN A 89 -5.31 17.80 3.55
CA ASN A 89 -5.00 19.23 3.32
C ASN A 89 -5.54 19.80 1.99
N GLY A 90 -6.61 19.24 1.43
CA GLY A 90 -7.25 19.75 0.19
C GLY A 90 -6.54 19.35 -1.12
N PRO A 91 -6.81 20.05 -2.24
CA PRO A 91 -6.20 19.79 -3.54
C PRO A 91 -4.66 19.80 -3.50
N GLY A 92 -4.02 18.96 -4.30
CA GLY A 92 -2.57 18.75 -4.29
C GLY A 92 -2.06 17.81 -3.19
N SER A 93 -2.88 17.52 -2.18
CA SER A 93 -2.53 16.57 -1.11
C SER A 93 -2.55 15.13 -1.57
N SER A 94 -1.63 14.33 -1.03
CA SER A 94 -1.68 12.89 -1.23
C SER A 94 -2.89 12.26 -0.54
N VAL A 95 -3.29 11.13 -1.10
CA VAL A 95 -4.22 10.19 -0.47
C VAL A 95 -3.40 9.00 0.04
N ALA A 96 -3.71 8.48 1.22
CA ALA A 96 -2.94 7.39 1.80
C ALA A 96 -3.78 6.26 2.40
N TRP A 97 -3.23 5.06 2.35
CA TRP A 97 -3.62 3.91 3.17
C TRP A 97 -2.50 3.59 4.15
N LYS A 98 -2.89 3.27 5.38
CA LYS A 98 -1.97 2.94 6.46
C LYS A 98 -2.34 1.62 7.08
N LEU A 99 -1.32 0.83 7.39
CA LEU A 99 -1.45 -0.36 8.19
C LEU A 99 -1.00 -0.01 9.61
N LEU A 100 -1.93 -0.03 10.56
CA LEU A 100 -1.72 0.43 11.92
C LEU A 100 -1.84 -0.73 12.91
N ALA A 101 -0.86 -0.89 13.80
CA ALA A 101 -0.98 -1.72 14.99
C ALA A 101 -1.44 -0.87 16.18
N ASP A 102 -2.40 -1.39 16.93
CA ASP A 102 -3.05 -0.76 18.09
C ASP A 102 -3.50 0.68 17.80
N GLY A 103 -3.92 0.93 16.56
CA GLY A 103 -4.43 2.20 16.07
C GLY A 103 -3.41 3.34 15.94
N SER A 104 -2.14 3.13 16.30
CA SER A 104 -1.15 4.23 16.37
C SER A 104 0.21 3.90 15.77
N ILE A 105 0.59 2.62 15.71
CA ILE A 105 1.91 2.20 15.25
C ILE A 105 1.85 1.89 13.76
N GLU A 106 2.53 2.69 12.94
CA GLU A 106 2.60 2.45 11.49
C GLU A 106 3.49 1.25 11.15
N LEU A 107 2.87 0.23 10.54
CA LEU A 107 3.54 -0.92 9.96
C LEU A 107 3.86 -0.69 8.48
N GLY A 108 2.97 -0.03 7.74
CA GLY A 108 3.14 0.21 6.31
C GLY A 108 2.29 1.37 5.82
N VAL A 109 2.75 2.03 4.76
CA VAL A 109 2.09 3.20 4.19
C VAL A 109 2.15 3.12 2.68
N PHE A 110 0.99 3.30 2.04
CA PHE A 110 0.88 3.53 0.61
C PHE A 110 0.27 4.90 0.36
N GLU A 111 0.93 5.72 -0.46
CA GLU A 111 0.48 7.05 -0.83
C GLU A 111 0.28 7.19 -2.34
N ILE A 112 -0.70 7.99 -2.74
CA ILE A 112 -0.86 8.44 -4.13
C ILE A 112 -0.60 9.93 -4.17
N ALA A 113 0.30 10.36 -5.06
CA ALA A 113 0.60 11.77 -5.22
C ALA A 113 -0.65 12.57 -5.64
N GLY A 114 -0.88 13.73 -5.01
CA GLY A 114 -2.06 14.56 -5.26
C GLY A 114 -2.24 14.93 -6.74
N ALA A 115 -1.15 15.19 -7.47
CA ALA A 115 -1.20 15.47 -8.91
C ALA A 115 -1.86 14.35 -9.74
N ILE A 116 -1.74 13.08 -9.30
CA ILE A 116 -2.43 11.95 -9.93
C ILE A 116 -3.91 11.95 -9.55
N CYS A 117 -4.21 12.28 -8.30
CA CYS A 117 -5.59 12.36 -7.81
C CYS A 117 -6.36 13.57 -8.38
N ASP A 118 -5.67 14.64 -8.77
CA ASP A 118 -6.26 15.89 -9.27
C ASP A 118 -6.42 15.92 -10.80
N ASP A 119 -5.89 14.94 -11.54
CA ASP A 119 -6.07 14.85 -12.99
C ASP A 119 -7.49 14.39 -13.36
N ALA A 120 -8.42 15.35 -13.37
CA ALA A 120 -9.80 15.14 -13.75
C ALA A 120 -9.99 14.88 -15.26
N ALA A 121 -9.05 15.33 -16.09
CA ALA A 121 -9.13 15.13 -17.54
C ALA A 121 -8.86 13.68 -17.93
N ARG A 122 -7.98 13.00 -17.19
CA ARG A 122 -7.57 11.61 -17.45
C ARG A 122 -7.41 10.82 -16.14
N PRO A 123 -8.51 10.40 -15.50
CA PRO A 123 -8.45 9.69 -14.21
C PRO A 123 -7.63 8.41 -14.33
N PHE A 124 -6.66 8.22 -13.44
CA PHE A 124 -5.91 6.98 -13.32
C PHE A 124 -6.77 5.95 -12.58
N ALA A 125 -6.98 4.78 -13.18
CA ALA A 125 -7.75 3.72 -12.54
C ALA A 125 -6.95 3.14 -11.37
N ILE A 126 -7.53 3.16 -10.17
CA ILE A 126 -6.93 2.61 -8.96
C ILE A 126 -7.78 1.41 -8.58
N ASP A 127 -7.14 0.26 -8.38
CA ASP A 127 -7.79 -0.96 -7.93
C ASP A 127 -7.24 -1.45 -6.60
N THR A 128 -7.93 -2.45 -6.07
CA THR A 128 -7.55 -3.11 -4.82
C THR A 128 -6.17 -3.78 -4.93
N ASP A 129 -5.83 -4.33 -6.09
CA ASP A 129 -4.59 -5.10 -6.26
C ASP A 129 -3.36 -4.20 -6.22
N LEU A 130 -3.44 -3.02 -6.84
CA LEU A 130 -2.42 -1.99 -6.76
C LEU A 130 -2.16 -1.57 -5.31
N ILE A 131 -3.23 -1.36 -4.55
CA ILE A 131 -3.14 -0.96 -3.13
C ILE A 131 -2.52 -2.07 -2.28
N LEU A 132 -2.98 -3.31 -2.43
CA LEU A 132 -2.44 -4.46 -1.71
C LEU A 132 -0.97 -4.70 -2.06
N GLU A 133 -0.62 -4.59 -3.34
CA GLU A 133 0.76 -4.72 -3.80
C GLU A 133 1.67 -3.65 -3.21
N ALA A 134 1.26 -2.39 -3.28
CA ALA A 134 2.04 -1.30 -2.72
C ALA A 134 2.19 -1.44 -1.20
N MET A 135 1.18 -1.94 -0.50
CA MET A 135 1.26 -2.18 0.94
C MET A 135 2.20 -3.36 1.28
N LEU A 136 2.15 -4.46 0.53
CA LEU A 136 3.10 -5.58 0.66
C LEU A 136 4.54 -5.12 0.41
N ALA A 137 4.74 -4.28 -0.61
CA ALA A 137 6.03 -3.66 -0.89
C ALA A 137 6.49 -2.75 0.26
N SER A 138 5.57 -1.96 0.84
CA SER A 138 5.86 -1.10 2.00
C SER A 138 6.32 -1.89 3.22
N LEU A 139 5.63 -3.00 3.55
CA LEU A 139 6.01 -3.88 4.64
C LEU A 139 7.39 -4.50 4.44
N SER A 140 7.67 -4.97 3.22
CA SER A 140 8.93 -5.60 2.85
C SER A 140 10.10 -4.61 2.92
N ALA A 141 9.91 -3.41 2.37
CA ALA A 141 10.92 -2.35 2.36
C ALA A 141 11.03 -1.61 3.70
N ARG A 142 10.07 -1.79 4.62
CA ARG A 142 9.93 -1.04 5.87
C ARG A 142 9.93 0.47 5.67
N ALA A 143 9.34 0.90 4.56
CA ALA A 143 9.29 2.29 4.15
C ALA A 143 7.96 2.58 3.45
N PRO A 144 7.48 3.84 3.46
CA PRO A 144 6.32 4.22 2.66
C PRO A 144 6.54 3.90 1.19
N ILE A 145 5.48 3.52 0.47
CA ILE A 145 5.49 3.41 -0.98
C ILE A 145 4.59 4.49 -1.55
N ARG A 146 5.05 5.17 -2.59
CA ARG A 146 4.30 6.24 -3.25
C ARG A 146 4.08 5.90 -4.72
N LEU A 147 2.84 6.03 -5.16
CA LEU A 147 2.49 6.14 -6.56
C LEU A 147 2.78 7.58 -7.02
N ALA A 148 3.79 7.70 -7.87
CA ALA A 148 4.22 8.94 -8.49
C ALA A 148 4.06 8.86 -10.00
N SER A 149 4.17 10.00 -10.66
CA SER A 149 4.15 10.06 -12.12
C SER A 149 5.31 10.92 -12.62
N ARG A 150 5.81 10.58 -13.81
CA ARG A 150 6.85 11.35 -14.51
C ARG A 150 6.54 11.41 -16.00
N HIS A 151 7.06 12.44 -16.67
CA HIS A 151 7.04 12.47 -18.12
C HIS A 151 8.15 11.56 -18.69
N GLY A 152 7.82 10.87 -19.77
CA GLY A 152 8.73 10.07 -20.56
C GLY A 152 8.52 10.33 -22.05
N VAL A 153 9.39 9.76 -22.86
CA VAL A 153 9.31 9.81 -24.32
C VAL A 153 9.40 8.38 -24.83
N VAL A 154 8.46 7.97 -25.66
CA VAL A 154 8.41 6.62 -26.24
C VAL A 154 8.65 6.71 -27.75
N PRO A 155 9.48 5.83 -28.32
CA PRO A 155 9.63 5.73 -29.77
C PRO A 155 8.27 5.49 -30.43
N ASN A 156 8.08 6.09 -31.60
CA ASN A 156 6.90 5.81 -32.38
C ASN A 156 7.02 4.41 -33.00
N ALA A 157 5.93 3.63 -33.00
CA ALA A 157 5.90 2.32 -33.64
C ALA A 157 6.01 2.42 -35.17
N GLN A 158 5.67 3.58 -35.75
CA GLN A 158 5.84 3.86 -37.16
C GLN A 158 7.28 4.29 -37.49
N PRO A 159 7.97 3.62 -38.43
CA PRO A 159 9.30 4.03 -38.88
C PRO A 159 9.28 5.46 -39.44
N GLY A 160 10.13 6.34 -38.91
CA GLY A 160 10.29 7.72 -39.37
C GLY A 160 9.39 8.76 -38.68
N ALA A 161 8.45 8.35 -37.84
CA ALA A 161 7.64 9.28 -37.06
C ALA A 161 8.38 9.74 -35.77
N PRO A 162 8.20 11.01 -35.35
CA PRO A 162 8.85 11.50 -34.15
C PRO A 162 8.35 10.77 -32.88
N PRO A 163 9.20 10.62 -31.85
CA PRO A 163 8.79 10.11 -30.55
C PRO A 163 7.67 10.97 -29.93
N HIS A 164 6.82 10.36 -29.11
CA HIS A 164 5.75 11.08 -28.42
C HIS A 164 5.93 11.05 -26.90
N ALA A 165 5.46 12.11 -26.25
CA ALA A 165 5.50 12.24 -24.80
C ALA A 165 4.41 11.38 -24.15
N VAL A 166 4.77 10.71 -23.05
CA VAL A 166 3.85 9.92 -22.24
C VAL A 166 3.99 10.26 -20.76
N GLN A 167 2.93 10.04 -20.00
CA GLN A 167 2.96 9.95 -18.56
C GLN A 167 3.27 8.51 -18.15
N VAL A 168 4.33 8.34 -17.36
CA VAL A 168 4.70 7.08 -16.74
C VAL A 168 4.27 7.12 -15.28
N TYR A 169 3.52 6.12 -14.84
CA TYR A 169 3.11 5.97 -13.45
C TYR A 169 3.95 4.87 -12.77
N GLU A 170 4.49 5.17 -11.60
CA GLU A 170 5.52 4.35 -10.96
C GLU A 170 5.31 4.25 -9.44
N LEU A 171 5.52 3.06 -8.89
CA LEU A 171 5.64 2.83 -7.46
C LEU A 171 7.09 3.05 -7.02
N ARG A 172 7.29 3.90 -6.02
CA ARG A 172 8.62 4.30 -5.53
C ARG A 172 8.64 4.36 -3.99
N PRO A 173 9.71 3.90 -3.33
CA PRO A 173 9.99 4.25 -1.93
C PRO A 173 10.60 5.66 -1.84
N PRO A 174 10.80 6.21 -0.63
CA PRO A 174 11.41 7.54 -0.42
C PRO A 174 12.79 7.72 -1.10
N GLY A 175 13.55 6.62 -1.28
CA GLY A 175 14.85 6.62 -1.96
C GLY A 175 14.77 6.76 -3.49
N GLY A 176 13.58 6.87 -4.08
CA GLY A 176 13.39 7.23 -5.48
C GLY A 176 13.55 6.11 -6.51
N ALA A 177 14.07 4.94 -6.13
CA ALA A 177 14.19 3.78 -7.02
C ALA A 177 12.81 3.29 -7.47
N VAL A 178 12.65 3.01 -8.77
CA VAL A 178 11.40 2.48 -9.31
C VAL A 178 11.28 1.01 -8.91
N ILE A 179 10.24 0.67 -8.14
CA ILE A 179 9.89 -0.72 -7.81
C ILE A 179 9.15 -1.34 -8.99
N ARG A 180 8.19 -0.59 -9.53
CA ARG A 180 7.34 -1.04 -10.64
C ARG A 180 6.79 0.13 -11.44
N GLN A 181 6.77 -0.03 -12.76
CA GLN A 181 5.94 0.78 -13.64
C GLN A 181 4.53 0.19 -13.70
N VAL A 182 3.53 0.99 -13.33
CA VAL A 182 2.13 0.53 -13.25
C VAL A 182 1.31 0.90 -14.49
N GLY A 183 1.80 1.84 -15.29
CA GLY A 183 1.15 2.21 -16.54
C GLY A 183 1.91 3.26 -17.33
N LEU A 184 1.53 3.35 -18.61
CA LEU A 184 1.93 4.39 -19.55
C LEU A 184 0.66 5.02 -20.11
N ARG A 185 0.65 6.34 -20.31
CA ARG A 185 -0.43 7.06 -20.97
C ARG A 185 0.08 8.17 -21.87
#